data_AF-A0A8X6K5A7-F1
#
_entry.id   AF-A0A8X6K5A7-F1
#
_cell.length_a   1.000
_cell.length_b   1.000
_cell.length_c   1.000
_cell.angle_alpha   90.00
_cell.angle_beta   90.00
_cell.angle_gamma   90.00
#
_symmetry.space_group_name_H-M   'P 1'
#
loop_
_entity.id
_entity.type
_entity.pdbx_description
1 polymer ?
#
loop_
_entity_poly.entity_id
_entity_poly.type
_entity_poly.pdbx_seq_one_letter_code
_entity_poly.pdbx_strand_id
1 'polypeptide(L)'
;MKKAVHIISARPTYEELFYPWLTHQVFFAIHSPFVPINPFRDGTALKPGYVYNIYIRVEEEHLLPHPYRSNCTDYEAMWKKNNRTGPRSQQ
;
A
#
# COMPACT_ATOMS: atom_id res chain seq x y z
N MET A 1 -8.67 -18.16 -5.95
CA MET A 1 -8.41 -17.07 -4.98
C MET A 1 -7.08 -17.36 -4.29
N LYS A 2 -6.09 -16.46 -4.37
CA LYS A 2 -4.80 -16.63 -3.68
C LYS A 2 -4.89 -15.93 -2.33
N LYS A 3 -4.76 -16.68 -1.24
CA LYS A 3 -4.56 -16.12 0.11
C LYS A 3 -3.06 -16.19 0.40
N ALA A 4 -2.47 -15.08 0.77
CA ALA A 4 -1.10 -15.03 1.26
C ALA A 4 -1.13 -14.73 2.76
N VAL A 5 -0.34 -15.50 3.53
CA VAL A 5 -0.12 -15.26 4.95
C VAL A 5 1.30 -14.76 5.09
N HIS A 6 1.45 -13.55 5.62
CA HIS A 6 2.75 -12.98 5.95
C HIS A 6 2.83 -12.80 7.46
N ILE A 7 3.92 -13.31 8.04
CA ILE A 7 4.23 -13.17 9.46
C ILE A 7 5.18 -12.00 9.59
N ILE A 8 4.76 -10.97 10.32
CA ILE A 8 5.59 -9.80 10.59
C ILE A 8 5.83 -9.71 12.09
N SER A 9 7.10 -9.54 12.46
CA SER A 9 7.54 -9.24 13.81
C SER A 9 8.41 -8.00 13.76
N ALA A 10 7.93 -6.93 14.36
CA ALA A 10 8.71 -5.72 14.58
C ALA A 10 9.52 -5.89 15.88
N ARG A 11 10.84 -5.96 15.74
CA ARG A 11 11.78 -5.97 16.86
C ARG A 11 12.54 -4.64 16.86
N PRO A 12 12.12 -3.64 17.66
CA PRO A 12 12.88 -2.41 17.78
C PRO A 12 14.26 -2.72 18.38
N THR A 13 15.25 -1.91 18.00
CA THR A 13 16.59 -2.04 18.58
C THR A 13 16.64 -1.41 19.98
N TYR A 14 17.65 -1.78 20.77
CA TYR A 14 17.82 -1.21 22.13
C TYR A 14 18.06 0.30 22.12
N GLU A 15 18.64 0.84 21.06
CA GLU A 15 18.87 2.29 20.89
C GLU A 15 17.57 3.05 20.64
N GLU A 16 16.61 2.43 19.95
CA GLU A 16 15.30 3.04 19.69
C GLU A 16 14.45 3.11 20.95
N LEU A 17 14.65 2.24 21.95
CA LEU A 17 13.79 2.12 23.14
C LEU A 17 14.07 3.14 24.27
N PHE A 18 15.01 4.07 24.10
CA PHE A 18 15.59 4.84 25.22
C PHE A 18 14.71 5.98 25.78
N TYR A 19 13.50 6.18 25.25
CA TYR A 19 12.58 7.22 25.73
C TYR A 19 11.33 6.59 26.37
N PRO A 20 11.22 6.55 27.71
CA PRO A 20 10.15 5.86 28.43
C PRO A 20 8.74 6.45 28.20
N TRP A 21 8.66 7.70 27.73
CA TRP A 21 7.42 8.41 27.38
C TRP A 21 7.00 8.20 25.91
N LEU A 22 7.82 7.53 25.11
CA LEU A 22 7.59 7.32 23.69
C LEU A 22 7.02 5.92 23.45
N THR A 23 5.81 5.84 22.91
CA THR A 23 5.27 4.56 22.43
C THR A 23 5.92 4.20 21.10
N HIS A 24 6.93 3.33 21.12
CA HIS A 24 7.55 2.79 19.92
C HIS A 24 6.52 1.96 19.16
N GLN A 25 6.25 2.35 17.92
CA GLN A 25 5.31 1.68 17.04
C GLN A 25 5.88 1.67 15.63
N VAL A 26 5.66 0.58 14.91
CA VAL A 26 5.99 0.47 13.50
C VAL A 26 4.72 0.65 12.69
N PHE A 27 4.71 1.58 11.76
CA PHE A 27 3.58 1.75 10.85
C PHE A 27 3.73 0.81 9.65
N PHE A 28 2.76 -0.07 9.48
CA PHE A 28 2.72 -1.06 8.42
C PHE A 28 1.56 -0.75 7.47
N ALA A 29 1.82 -0.76 6.16
CA ALA A 29 0.80 -0.54 5.16
C ALA A 29 1.04 -1.41 3.93
N ILE A 30 -0.04 -1.88 3.30
CA ILE A 30 0.00 -2.67 2.07
C ILE A 30 -0.64 -1.82 0.97
N HIS A 31 0.06 -1.67 -0.14
CA HIS A 31 -0.44 -0.91 -1.28
C HIS A 31 0.04 -1.52 -2.60
N SER A 32 -0.59 -1.08 -3.69
CA SER A 32 -0.12 -1.39 -5.04
C SER A 32 1.27 -0.78 -5.28
N PRO A 33 2.20 -1.47 -5.96
CA PRO A 33 3.54 -0.93 -6.26
C PRO A 33 3.51 0.34 -7.13
N PHE A 34 2.36 0.67 -7.71
CA PHE A 34 2.18 1.82 -8.61
C PHE A 34 1.57 3.05 -7.93
N VAL A 35 1.11 2.92 -6.68
CA VAL A 35 0.48 4.02 -5.94
C VAL A 35 1.24 4.19 -4.63
N PRO A 36 2.05 5.26 -4.48
CA PRO A 36 2.71 5.54 -3.22
C PRO A 36 1.66 5.94 -2.18
N ILE A 37 1.89 5.52 -0.93
CA ILE A 37 1.06 5.89 0.22
C ILE A 37 1.93 6.44 1.33
N ASN A 38 1.32 7.04 2.35
CA ASN A 38 2.02 7.45 3.54
C ASN A 38 1.68 6.50 4.70
N PRO A 39 2.60 5.60 5.11
CA PRO A 39 2.31 4.65 6.20
C PRO A 39 1.93 5.31 7.53
N PHE A 40 2.38 6.55 7.80
CA PHE A 40 2.00 7.27 9.02
C PHE A 40 0.57 7.79 9.01
N ARG A 41 -0.04 7.96 7.83
CA ARG A 41 -1.43 8.40 7.66
C ARG A 41 -2.37 7.24 7.34
N ASP A 42 -1.95 6.37 6.44
CA ASP A 42 -2.78 5.33 5.83
C ASP A 42 -2.46 3.92 6.34
N GLY A 43 -1.41 3.79 7.16
CA GLY A 43 -0.95 2.51 7.70
C GLY A 43 -1.57 2.16 9.05
N THR A 44 -1.31 0.93 9.47
CA THR A 44 -1.68 0.39 10.79
C THR A 44 -0.47 0.39 11.71
N ALA A 45 -0.63 0.90 12.93
CA ALA A 45 0.43 0.87 13.93
C ALA A 45 0.54 -0.53 14.56
N LEU A 46 1.73 -1.12 14.49
CA LEU A 46 2.09 -2.39 15.11
C LEU A 46 2.90 -2.15 16.37
N LYS A 47 2.52 -2.83 17.46
CA LYS A 47 3.24 -2.80 18.73
C LYS A 47 4.42 -3.77 18.71
N PRO A 48 5.60 -3.36 19.22
CA PRO A 48 6.73 -4.24 19.50
C PRO A 48 6.38 -5.41 20.41
N GLY A 49 7.12 -6.53 20.26
CA GLY A 49 6.97 -7.72 21.12
C GLY A 49 5.81 -8.65 20.74
N TYR A 50 5.02 -8.29 19.73
CA TYR A 50 3.95 -9.11 19.18
C TYR A 50 4.34 -9.72 17.83
N VAL A 51 3.73 -10.85 17.52
CA VAL A 51 3.80 -11.51 16.20
C VAL A 51 2.44 -11.35 15.53
N TYR A 52 2.42 -10.76 14.34
CA TYR A 52 1.20 -10.50 13.60
C TYR A 52 1.07 -11.46 12.42
N ASN A 53 -0.09 -12.12 12.31
CA ASN A 53 -0.49 -12.90 11.15
C ASN A 53 -1.34 -12.02 10.24
N ILE A 54 -0.82 -11.68 9.06
CA ILE A 54 -1.49 -10.78 8.13
C ILE A 54 -2.04 -11.59 6.97
N TYR A 55 -3.36 -11.51 6.79
CA TYR A 55 -4.09 -12.21 5.74
C TYR A 55 -4.46 -11.21 4.64
N ILE A 56 -3.94 -11.43 3.45
CA ILE A 56 -4.18 -10.54 2.31
C ILE A 56 -5.12 -11.23 1.32
N ARG A 57 -6.18 -10.51 0.95
CA ARG A 57 -7.04 -10.82 -0.19
C ARG A 57 -6.94 -9.65 -1.16
N VAL A 58 -6.46 -9.93 -2.38
CA VAL A 58 -6.46 -8.94 -3.45
C VAL A 58 -7.86 -8.87 -4.05
N GLU A 59 -8.40 -7.66 -4.12
CA GLU A 59 -9.65 -7.35 -4.79
C GLU A 59 -9.36 -6.29 -5.86
N GLU A 60 -9.92 -6.47 -7.05
CA GLU A 60 -9.75 -5.57 -8.18
C GLU A 60 -11.12 -5.03 -8.58
N GLU A 61 -11.19 -3.73 -8.84
CA GLU A 61 -12.40 -3.06 -9.32
C GLU A 61 -12.17 -2.59 -10.75
N HIS A 62 -12.99 -3.11 -11.68
CA HIS A 62 -12.97 -2.69 -13.08
C HIS A 62 -14.16 -1.78 -13.34
N LEU A 63 -13.89 -0.49 -13.44
CA LEU A 63 -14.91 0.53 -13.68
C LEU A 63 -15.15 0.72 -15.18
N LEU A 64 -16.40 0.99 -15.55
CA LEU A 64 -16.76 1.27 -16.94
C LEU A 64 -16.29 2.67 -17.35
N PRO A 65 -15.87 2.85 -18.62
CA PRO A 65 -15.48 4.17 -19.13
C PRO A 65 -16.70 5.11 -19.26
N HIS A 66 -16.47 6.37 -19.63
CA HIS A 66 -17.56 7.27 -20.02
C HIS A 66 -18.53 6.60 -21.03
N PRO A 67 -19.87 6.72 -20.89
CA PRO A 67 -20.64 7.71 -20.12
C PRO A 67 -21.03 7.30 -18.69
N TYR A 68 -20.54 6.16 -18.20
CA TYR A 68 -20.84 5.71 -16.84
C TYR A 68 -20.17 6.61 -15.80
N ARG A 69 -20.81 6.77 -14.63
CA ARG A 69 -20.33 7.64 -13.53
C ARG A 69 -19.21 6.96 -12.72
N SER A 70 -18.09 6.66 -13.37
CA SER A 70 -16.89 6.12 -12.70
C SER A 70 -15.91 7.20 -12.23
N ASN A 71 -15.98 8.42 -12.79
CA ASN A 71 -15.00 9.50 -12.56
C ASN A 71 -13.53 9.03 -12.69
N CYS A 72 -13.28 8.07 -13.59
CA CYS A 72 -11.96 7.51 -13.85
C CYS A 72 -11.42 8.02 -15.18
N THR A 73 -10.12 8.28 -15.21
CA THR A 73 -9.37 8.56 -16.43
C THR A 73 -8.47 7.37 -16.75
N ASP A 74 -8.62 6.79 -17.94
CA ASP A 74 -7.75 5.74 -18.43
C ASP A 74 -6.46 6.34 -19.01
N TYR A 75 -5.49 6.58 -18.13
CA TYR A 75 -4.18 7.12 -18.51
C TYR A 75 -3.40 6.18 -19.44
N GLU A 76 -3.65 4.87 -19.37
CA GLU A 76 -3.02 3.86 -20.21
C GLU A 76 -3.49 3.96 -21.67
N ALA A 77 -4.80 4.06 -21.87
CA ALA A 77 -5.38 4.31 -23.19
C ALA A 77 -4.90 5.66 -23.76
N MET A 78 -4.85 6.70 -22.93
CA MET A 78 -4.35 8.02 -23.35
C MET A 78 -2.88 7.97 -23.78
N TRP A 79 -2.02 7.30 -23.00
CA TRP A 79 -0.60 7.16 -23.32
C TRP A 79 -0.37 6.39 -24.62
N LYS A 80 -1.11 5.30 -24.84
CA LYS A 80 -1.07 4.54 -26.10
C LYS A 80 -1.51 5.39 -27.29
N LYS A 81 -2.55 6.22 -27.13
CA LYS A 81 -3.02 7.15 -28.17
C LYS A 81 -1.98 8.23 -28.49
N ASN A 82 -1.21 8.67 -27.49
CA ASN A 82 -0.14 9.66 -27.63
C ASN A 82 1.21 9.05 -28.05
N ASN A 83 1.19 7.98 -28.85
CA ASN A 83 2.39 7.28 -29.32
C ASN A 83 3.35 6.85 -28.20
N ARG A 84 2.82 6.49 -27.02
CA ARG A 84 3.60 6.06 -25.85
C ARG A 84 4.59 7.11 -25.33
N THR A 85 4.21 8.38 -25.46
CA THR A 85 5.04 9.52 -25.04
C THR A 85 4.60 10.03 -23.67
N GLY A 86 5.56 10.27 -22.78
CA GLY A 86 5.35 10.80 -21.43
C GLY A 86 5.57 9.78 -20.30
N PRO A 87 5.62 10.25 -19.04
CA PRO A 87 5.87 9.41 -17.87
C PRO A 87 4.70 8.44 -17.63
N ARG A 88 5.04 7.18 -17.31
CA ARG A 88 4.08 6.09 -17.08
C ARG A 88 4.43 5.38 -15.77
N SER A 89 3.40 5.05 -14.99
CA SER A 89 3.56 4.38 -13.69
C SER A 89 3.67 2.85 -13.81
N GLN A 90 3.17 2.23 -14.89
CA GLN A 90 3.23 0.78 -15.13
C GLN A 90 4.20 0.45 -16.27
N GLN A 91 5.12 -0.51 -16.06
CA GLN A 91 5.96 -1.11 -17.11
C GLN A 91 5.60 -2.58 -17.30
#